data_AF-A0A3M1JBK6-F1
#
_entry.id   AF-A0A3M1JBK6-F1
#
_cell.length_a   1.000
_cell.length_b   1.000
_cell.length_c   1.000
_cell.angle_alpha   90.00
_cell.angle_beta   90.00
_cell.angle_gamma   90.00
#
_symmetry.space_group_name_H-M   'P 1'
#
loop_
_entity.id
_entity.type
_entity.pdbx_description
1 polymer ?
#
loop_
_entity_poly.entity_id
_entity_poly.type
_entity_poly.pdbx_seq_one_letter_code
_entity_poly.pdbx_strand_id
1 'polypeptide(L)'
;MRPVFIFAPYWMGNFSPPRAAVARHNWRVIATPLPNGTPTERMGALCSVLADEVAAVRAKGDLPVAIVGDCTLSIGVAAALQRESADFTLVWFDAHGDFNTHQTSPSGFIGGMPLAMLCGRGEQTIVAGAGASVLPEANIILTDARDLDPKEAPAVAQS
;
A
#
# COMPACT_ATOMS: atom_id res chain seq x y z
N MET A 1 14.64 19.39 -1.08
CA MET A 1 14.09 18.14 -0.52
C MET A 1 14.97 16.99 -1.00
N ARG A 2 15.55 16.20 -0.09
CA ARG A 2 16.44 15.08 -0.46
C ARG A 2 15.64 13.77 -0.45
N PRO A 3 15.83 12.85 -1.42
CA PRO A 3 15.20 11.53 -1.37
C PRO A 3 15.78 10.68 -0.24
N VAL A 4 14.90 10.05 0.54
CA VAL A 4 15.23 9.05 1.55
C VAL A 4 14.49 7.76 1.20
N PHE A 5 15.25 6.71 0.91
CA PHE A 5 14.71 5.42 0.53
C PHE A 5 14.37 4.59 1.77
N ILE A 6 13.12 4.12 1.83
CA ILE A 6 12.59 3.23 2.86
C ILE A 6 12.32 1.90 2.18
N PHE A 7 13.00 0.85 2.59
CA PHE A 7 12.89 -0.48 1.99
C PHE A 7 12.18 -1.44 2.93
N ALA A 8 11.07 -2.00 2.48
CA ALA A 8 10.31 -3.03 3.17
C ALA A 8 10.47 -4.39 2.43
N PRO A 9 11.48 -5.20 2.78
CA PRO A 9 11.74 -6.50 2.15
C PRO A 9 10.76 -7.59 2.62
N TYR A 10 9.46 -7.31 2.55
CA TYR A 10 8.39 -8.23 2.90
C TYR A 10 7.64 -8.66 1.64
N TRP A 11 6.97 -9.80 1.71
CA TRP A 11 5.96 -10.19 0.73
C TRP A 11 4.76 -10.75 1.49
N MET A 12 3.59 -10.11 1.33
CA MET A 12 2.35 -10.53 2.01
C MET A 12 2.52 -10.69 3.53
N GLY A 13 3.26 -9.76 4.16
CA GLY A 13 3.44 -9.70 5.60
C GLY A 13 4.46 -10.70 6.14
N ASN A 14 5.30 -11.28 5.27
CA ASN A 14 6.37 -12.18 5.66
C ASN A 14 7.72 -11.57 5.25
N PHE A 15 8.66 -11.46 6.20
CA PHE A 15 10.00 -10.96 5.93
C PHE A 15 10.73 -11.89 4.95
N SER A 16 11.40 -11.33 3.96
CA SER A 16 12.11 -12.08 2.92
C SER A 16 13.61 -11.80 2.99
N PRO A 17 14.43 -12.70 3.57
CA PRO A 17 15.88 -12.54 3.60
C PRO A 17 16.50 -12.37 2.20
N PRO A 18 16.07 -13.09 1.14
CA PRO A 18 16.58 -12.86 -0.21
C PRO A 18 16.31 -11.44 -0.73
N ARG A 19 15.15 -10.85 -0.43
CA ARG A 19 14.87 -9.45 -0.78
C ARG A 19 15.70 -8.50 0.07
N ALA A 20 15.86 -8.77 1.36
CA ALA A 20 16.68 -7.94 2.24
C ALA A 20 18.15 -7.85 1.77
N ALA A 21 18.66 -8.90 1.13
CA ALA A 21 20.02 -8.95 0.61
C ALA A 21 20.33 -7.93 -0.50
N VAL A 22 19.32 -7.36 -1.17
CA VAL A 22 19.51 -6.33 -2.21
C VAL A 22 19.52 -4.90 -1.66
N ALA A 23 19.36 -4.74 -0.34
CA ALA A 23 19.36 -3.43 0.30
C ALA A 23 20.67 -2.68 0.07
N ARG A 24 20.56 -1.37 -0.15
CA ARG A 24 21.73 -0.49 -0.27
C ARG A 24 22.07 0.12 1.08
N HIS A 25 23.35 0.38 1.31
CA HIS A 25 23.88 0.90 2.59
C HIS A 25 23.24 2.21 3.07
N ASN A 26 22.65 2.99 2.16
CA ASN A 26 22.02 4.28 2.45
C ASN A 26 20.48 4.22 2.51
N TRP A 27 19.90 3.01 2.48
CA TRP A 27 18.45 2.82 2.62
C TRP A 27 18.09 2.55 4.08
N ARG A 28 16.90 3.02 4.50
CA ARG A 28 16.31 2.60 5.77
C ARG A 28 15.60 1.27 5.55
N VAL A 29 16.07 0.21 6.17
CA VAL A 29 15.48 -1.13 5.99
C VAL A 29 14.52 -1.40 7.14
N ILE A 30 13.26 -1.66 6.81
CA ILE A 30 12.27 -2.16 7.76
C ILE A 30 12.56 -3.65 7.99
N ALA A 31 12.83 -4.02 9.24
CA ALA A 31 13.04 -5.41 9.65
C ALA A 31 12.30 -5.73 10.95
N THR A 32 11.30 -4.92 11.30
CA THR A 32 10.51 -5.05 12.52
C THR A 32 9.76 -6.38 12.53
N PRO A 33 9.90 -7.21 13.58
CA PRO A 33 9.05 -8.39 13.76
C PRO A 33 7.58 -7.98 13.78
N LEU A 34 6.77 -8.64 12.96
CA LEU A 34 5.33 -8.39 12.90
C LEU A 34 4.60 -9.23 13.96
N PRO A 35 3.45 -8.79 14.47
CA PRO A 35 2.67 -9.58 15.42
C PRO A 35 2.22 -10.92 14.82
N ASN A 36 1.93 -11.90 15.68
CA ASN A 36 1.20 -13.09 15.27
C ASN A 36 -0.23 -12.68 14.86
N GLY A 37 -0.80 -13.39 13.90
CA GLY A 37 -2.14 -13.11 13.39
C GLY A 37 -2.34 -13.68 12.00
N THR A 38 -3.50 -13.40 11.42
CA THR A 38 -3.83 -13.64 10.01
C THR A 38 -2.91 -12.85 9.07
N PRO A 39 -2.80 -13.25 7.80
CA PRO A 39 -2.03 -12.48 6.81
C PRO A 39 -2.47 -11.01 6.70
N THR A 40 -3.77 -10.72 6.75
CA THR A 40 -4.31 -9.36 6.68
C THR A 40 -3.94 -8.52 7.91
N GLU A 41 -4.00 -9.08 9.13
CA GLU A 41 -3.55 -8.39 10.35
C GLU A 41 -2.05 -8.06 10.30
N ARG A 42 -1.21 -9.00 9.83
CA ARG A 42 0.23 -8.74 9.65
C ARG A 42 0.49 -7.66 8.60
N MET A 43 -0.29 -7.64 7.52
CA MET A 43 -0.21 -6.60 6.50
C MET A 43 -0.60 -5.23 7.02
N GLY A 44 -1.68 -5.13 7.82
CA GLY A 44 -2.06 -3.88 8.49
C GLY A 44 -0.94 -3.37 9.40
N ALA A 45 -0.35 -4.25 10.22
CA ALA A 45 0.78 -3.90 11.08
C ALA A 45 2.01 -3.44 10.28
N LEU A 46 2.34 -4.12 9.19
CA LEU A 46 3.44 -3.72 8.30
C LEU A 46 3.18 -2.35 7.64
N CYS A 47 1.95 -2.09 7.20
CA CYS A 47 1.55 -0.80 6.66
C CYS A 47 1.69 0.32 7.70
N SER A 48 1.33 0.05 8.96
CA SER A 48 1.53 0.99 10.06
C SER A 48 3.01 1.33 10.30
N VAL A 49 3.89 0.32 10.29
CA VAL A 49 5.34 0.53 10.40
C VAL A 49 5.89 1.34 9.22
N LEU A 50 5.44 1.05 7.99
CA LEU A 50 5.82 1.86 6.83
C LEU A 50 5.32 3.30 6.98
N ALA A 51 4.10 3.48 7.49
CA ALA A 51 3.51 4.79 7.66
C ALA A 51 4.33 5.65 8.64
N ASP A 52 4.85 5.05 9.71
CA ASP A 52 5.74 5.70 10.67
C ASP A 52 7.06 6.16 10.02
N GLU A 53 7.70 5.30 9.21
CA GLU A 53 8.93 5.66 8.50
C GLU A 53 8.70 6.79 7.48
N VAL A 54 7.62 6.72 6.70
CA VAL A 54 7.27 7.74 5.71
C VAL A 54 6.98 9.08 6.41
N ALA A 55 6.18 9.08 7.48
CA ALA A 55 5.90 10.28 8.26
C ALA A 55 7.17 10.87 8.89
N ALA A 56 8.07 10.02 9.41
CA ALA A 56 9.33 10.48 10.00
C ALA A 56 10.30 11.10 8.98
N VAL A 57 10.26 10.67 7.71
CA VAL A 57 11.00 11.33 6.63
C VAL A 57 10.38 12.68 6.28
N ARG A 58 9.04 12.74 6.11
CA ARG A 58 8.34 13.98 5.76
C ARG A 58 8.45 15.05 6.84
N ALA A 59 8.38 14.68 8.12
CA ALA A 59 8.56 15.59 9.26
C ALA A 59 9.94 16.28 9.26
N LYS A 60 10.93 15.75 8.54
CA LYS A 60 12.26 16.35 8.34
C LYS A 60 12.36 17.23 7.09
N GLY A 61 11.27 17.37 6.31
CA GLY A 61 11.26 18.08 5.03
C GLY A 61 11.95 17.33 3.88
N ASP A 62 12.14 16.01 4.03
CA ASP A 62 12.73 15.13 3.02
C ASP A 62 11.65 14.38 2.20
N LEU A 63 12.04 13.84 1.03
CA LEU A 63 11.15 13.10 0.13
C LEU A 63 11.23 11.60 0.46
N PRO A 64 10.16 10.97 0.99
CA PRO A 64 10.15 9.53 1.17
C PRO A 64 10.03 8.81 -0.17
N VAL A 65 10.84 7.77 -0.37
CA VAL A 65 10.71 6.82 -1.48
C VAL A 65 10.58 5.42 -0.91
N ALA A 66 9.36 4.89 -0.90
CA ALA A 66 9.08 3.55 -0.43
C ALA A 66 9.39 2.51 -1.52
N ILE A 67 10.22 1.53 -1.19
CA ILE A 67 10.53 0.36 -2.02
C ILE A 67 9.91 -0.83 -1.30
N VAL A 68 8.87 -1.41 -1.91
CA VAL A 68 7.99 -2.38 -1.24
C VAL A 68 7.84 -3.64 -2.09
N GLY A 69 7.42 -4.74 -1.45
CA GLY A 69 7.37 -6.04 -2.11
C GLY A 69 6.06 -6.36 -2.83
N ASP A 70 5.00 -5.59 -2.57
CA ASP A 70 3.67 -5.74 -3.15
C ASP A 70 2.88 -4.41 -3.05
N CYS A 71 1.82 -4.28 -3.86
CA CYS A 71 1.01 -3.07 -3.96
C CYS A 71 0.25 -2.72 -2.68
N THR A 72 0.03 -3.68 -1.78
CA THR A 72 -0.75 -3.47 -0.55
C THR A 72 -0.09 -2.51 0.42
N LEU A 73 1.25 -2.40 0.39
CA LEU A 73 1.98 -1.41 1.21
C LEU A 73 1.71 0.04 0.80
N SER A 74 1.09 0.31 -0.35
CA SER A 74 0.61 1.66 -0.70
C SER A 74 -0.35 2.23 0.35
N ILE A 75 -1.11 1.37 1.04
CA ILE A 75 -2.01 1.74 2.14
C ILE A 75 -1.22 2.38 3.29
N GLY A 76 -0.02 1.87 3.60
CA GLY A 76 0.87 2.47 4.59
C GLY A 76 1.38 3.85 4.17
N VAL A 77 1.66 4.05 2.89
CA VAL A 77 2.04 5.36 2.35
C VAL A 77 0.86 6.34 2.47
N ALA A 78 -0.35 5.93 2.07
CA ALA A 78 -1.56 6.73 2.21
C ALA A 78 -1.82 7.10 3.68
N ALA A 79 -1.70 6.14 4.61
CA ALA A 79 -1.83 6.37 6.04
C ALA A 79 -0.87 7.46 6.55
N ALA A 80 0.40 7.45 6.10
CA ALA A 80 1.36 8.47 6.47
C ALA A 80 0.98 9.86 5.96
N LEU A 81 0.49 9.96 4.72
CA LEU A 81 0.07 11.23 4.13
C LEU A 81 -1.12 11.82 4.89
N GLN A 82 -2.10 10.98 5.24
CA GLN A 82 -3.31 11.37 5.97
C GLN A 82 -3.04 11.91 7.38
N ARG A 83 -1.91 11.55 8.01
CA ARG A 83 -1.50 12.13 9.31
C ARG A 83 -1.21 13.62 9.24
N GLU A 84 -0.80 14.12 8.07
CA GLU A 84 -0.55 15.55 7.85
C GLU A 84 -1.74 16.23 7.20
N SER A 85 -2.31 15.62 6.15
CA SER A 85 -3.49 16.11 5.45
C SER A 85 -4.12 14.97 4.63
N ALA A 86 -5.46 14.90 4.62
CA ALA A 86 -6.19 14.00 3.72
C ALA A 86 -6.31 14.56 2.28
N ASP A 87 -5.78 15.75 2.02
CA ASP A 87 -5.84 16.42 0.72
C ASP A 87 -4.60 16.09 -0.13
N PHE A 88 -4.61 14.90 -0.73
CA PHE A 88 -3.63 14.50 -1.75
C PHE A 88 -4.29 13.71 -2.88
N THR A 89 -3.67 13.77 -4.06
CA THR A 89 -4.03 12.93 -5.20
C THR A 89 -3.13 11.70 -5.22
N LEU A 90 -3.74 10.52 -5.33
CA LEU A 90 -3.04 9.26 -5.57
C LEU A 90 -3.02 8.97 -7.06
N VAL A 91 -1.82 8.92 -7.66
CA VAL A 91 -1.66 8.47 -9.05
C VAL A 91 -1.15 7.04 -9.04
N TRP A 92 -1.96 6.13 -9.54
CA TRP A 92 -1.72 4.69 -9.54
C TRP A 92 -1.29 4.25 -10.94
N PHE A 93 0.02 4.06 -11.13
CA PHE A 93 0.61 3.56 -12.37
C PHE A 93 0.71 2.04 -12.30
N ASP A 94 -0.25 1.33 -12.90
CA ASP A 94 -0.27 -0.14 -12.90
C ASP A 94 -0.98 -0.66 -14.15
N ALA A 95 -0.60 -1.87 -14.57
CA ALA A 95 -1.30 -2.59 -15.62
C ALA A 95 -2.67 -3.11 -15.15
N HIS A 96 -2.80 -3.40 -13.85
CA HIS A 96 -4.01 -3.92 -13.22
C HIS A 96 -4.78 -2.82 -12.51
N GLY A 97 -6.04 -3.10 -12.15
CA GLY A 97 -6.87 -2.16 -11.42
C GLY A 97 -6.55 -2.09 -9.93
N ASP A 98 -6.06 -3.19 -9.35
CA ASP A 98 -5.95 -3.41 -7.90
C ASP A 98 -7.26 -3.05 -7.15
N PHE A 99 -8.38 -3.19 -7.86
CA PHE A 99 -9.71 -2.72 -7.53
C PHE A 99 -10.71 -3.87 -7.29
N ASN A 100 -10.19 -5.09 -7.18
CA ASN A 100 -11.01 -6.23 -6.79
C ASN A 100 -11.37 -6.17 -5.30
N THR A 101 -12.50 -6.81 -4.97
CA THR A 101 -12.81 -7.29 -3.62
C THR A 101 -12.68 -8.81 -3.57
N HIS A 102 -12.84 -9.41 -2.39
CA HIS A 102 -12.90 -10.88 -2.27
C HIS A 102 -14.01 -11.51 -3.14
N GLN A 103 -15.10 -10.78 -3.41
CA GLN A 103 -16.21 -11.27 -4.24
C GLN A 103 -15.93 -11.20 -5.75
N THR A 104 -15.11 -10.25 -6.19
CA THR A 104 -14.81 -10.05 -7.62
C THR A 104 -13.54 -10.76 -8.07
N SER A 105 -12.57 -10.92 -7.15
CA SER A 105 -11.27 -11.52 -7.46
C SER A 105 -11.40 -12.98 -7.93
N PRO A 106 -10.74 -13.37 -9.03
CA PRO A 106 -10.71 -14.77 -9.47
C PRO A 106 -9.72 -15.63 -8.67
N SER A 107 -8.71 -15.00 -8.03
CA SER A 107 -7.61 -15.70 -7.34
C SER A 107 -7.72 -15.63 -5.81
N GLY A 108 -8.44 -14.64 -5.28
CA GLY A 108 -8.42 -14.31 -3.86
C GLY A 108 -7.10 -13.68 -3.39
N PHE A 109 -6.19 -13.34 -4.30
CA PHE A 109 -4.92 -12.71 -3.97
C PHE A 109 -5.12 -11.26 -3.55
N ILE A 110 -4.80 -10.94 -2.29
CA ILE A 110 -5.02 -9.62 -1.69
C ILE A 110 -4.21 -8.49 -2.36
N GLY A 111 -3.14 -8.83 -3.08
CA GLY A 111 -2.34 -7.85 -3.81
C GLY A 111 -3.12 -7.14 -4.92
N GLY A 112 -4.19 -7.73 -5.45
CA GLY A 112 -5.07 -7.12 -6.45
C GLY A 112 -6.26 -6.34 -5.87
N MET A 113 -6.25 -6.04 -4.58
CA MET A 113 -7.34 -5.35 -3.86
C MET A 113 -7.00 -4.00 -3.21
N PRO A 114 -5.74 -3.53 -3.10
CA PRO A 114 -5.44 -2.40 -2.21
C PRO A 114 -5.99 -1.06 -2.67
N LEU A 115 -6.18 -0.84 -3.98
CA LEU A 115 -6.82 0.39 -4.46
C LEU A 115 -8.31 0.40 -4.14
N ALA A 116 -9.01 -0.73 -4.30
CA ALA A 116 -10.39 -0.88 -3.82
C ALA A 116 -10.50 -0.67 -2.30
N MET A 117 -9.56 -1.24 -1.53
CA MET A 117 -9.53 -1.06 -0.07
C MET A 117 -9.40 0.44 0.31
N LEU A 118 -8.51 1.18 -0.37
CA LEU A 118 -8.37 2.63 -0.18
C LEU A 118 -9.64 3.40 -0.52
N CYS A 119 -10.47 2.91 -1.45
CA CYS A 119 -11.79 3.48 -1.77
C CYS A 119 -12.90 3.00 -0.82
N GLY A 120 -12.58 2.28 0.26
CA GLY A 120 -13.55 1.77 1.22
C GLY A 120 -14.35 0.56 0.71
N ARG A 121 -13.87 -0.11 -0.34
CA ARG A 121 -14.50 -1.31 -0.91
C ARG A 121 -13.86 -2.57 -0.32
N GLY A 122 -14.67 -3.60 -0.14
CA GLY A 122 -14.20 -4.90 0.34
C GLY A 122 -13.83 -4.93 1.82
N GLU A 123 -12.90 -5.81 2.16
CA GLU A 123 -12.38 -6.03 3.53
C GLU A 123 -11.47 -4.86 3.94
N GLN A 124 -11.47 -4.46 5.21
CA GLN A 124 -10.85 -3.21 5.69
C GLN A 124 -9.85 -3.39 6.84
N THR A 125 -9.48 -4.63 7.20
CA THR A 125 -8.55 -4.95 8.29
C THR A 125 -7.18 -4.34 8.04
N ILE A 126 -6.70 -4.36 6.78
CA ILE A 126 -5.39 -3.77 6.43
C ILE A 126 -5.43 -2.24 6.57
N VAL A 127 -6.48 -1.60 6.06
CA VAL A 127 -6.70 -0.14 6.14
C VAL A 127 -6.78 0.31 7.60
N ALA A 128 -7.60 -0.37 8.41
CA ALA A 128 -7.74 -0.10 9.83
C ALA A 128 -6.42 -0.35 10.59
N GLY A 129 -5.72 -1.45 10.31
CA GLY A 129 -4.44 -1.78 10.92
C GLY A 129 -3.33 -0.79 10.58
N ALA A 130 -3.36 -0.18 9.39
CA ALA A 130 -2.46 0.89 8.99
C ALA A 130 -2.79 2.24 9.65
N GLY A 131 -4.00 2.39 10.22
CA GLY A 131 -4.53 3.68 10.64
C GLY A 131 -4.89 4.59 9.47
N ALA A 132 -5.16 4.02 8.29
CA ALA A 132 -5.62 4.76 7.12
C ALA A 132 -7.14 5.02 7.18
N SER A 133 -7.57 6.04 6.43
CA SER A 133 -8.96 6.34 6.14
C SER A 133 -9.24 6.17 4.64
N VAL A 134 -10.51 6.03 4.29
CA VAL A 134 -10.96 5.95 2.89
C VAL A 134 -10.58 7.24 2.14
N LEU A 135 -10.08 7.08 0.92
CA LEU A 135 -9.85 8.16 -0.03
C LEU A 135 -11.07 8.33 -0.95
N PRO A 136 -11.49 9.57 -1.24
CA PRO A 136 -12.46 9.81 -2.31
C PRO A 136 -11.91 9.32 -3.64
N GLU A 137 -12.71 8.58 -4.42
CA GLU A 137 -12.31 8.09 -5.75
C GLU A 137 -11.90 9.24 -6.69
N ALA A 138 -12.52 10.42 -6.55
CA ALA A 138 -12.16 11.64 -7.27
C ALA A 138 -10.72 12.14 -7.01
N ASN A 139 -10.07 11.67 -5.94
CA ASN A 139 -8.67 11.99 -5.63
C ASN A 139 -7.70 10.91 -6.17
N ILE A 140 -8.18 9.96 -6.96
CA ILE A 140 -7.39 8.84 -7.45
C ILE A 140 -7.37 8.87 -8.98
N ILE A 141 -6.18 8.74 -9.56
CA ILE A 141 -5.98 8.60 -11.00
C ILE A 141 -5.36 7.22 -11.23
N LEU A 142 -6.15 6.27 -11.70
CA LEU A 142 -5.65 4.99 -12.20
C LEU A 142 -5.21 5.15 -13.67
N THR A 143 -3.96 4.82 -13.97
CA THR A 143 -3.39 4.98 -15.32
C THR A 143 -2.72 3.70 -15.79
N ASP A 144 -2.89 3.41 -17.09
CA ASP A 144 -2.37 2.22 -17.78
C ASP A 144 -3.05 0.88 -17.44
N ALA A 145 -4.17 0.93 -16.70
CA ALA A 145 -5.01 -0.22 -16.32
C ALA A 145 -5.63 -0.93 -17.54
N ARG A 146 -4.83 -1.79 -18.15
CA ARG A 146 -5.10 -2.50 -19.40
C ARG A 146 -5.39 -3.98 -19.21
N ASP A 147 -5.20 -4.49 -18.00
CA ASP A 147 -5.45 -5.88 -17.61
C ASP A 147 -6.39 -5.93 -16.39
N LEU A 148 -7.68 -5.76 -16.66
CA LEU A 148 -8.73 -5.76 -15.64
C LEU A 148 -9.47 -7.09 -15.62
N ASP A 149 -9.75 -7.60 -14.42
CA ASP A 149 -10.61 -8.76 -14.30
C ASP A 149 -12.04 -8.43 -14.76
N PRO A 150 -12.77 -9.37 -15.42
CA PRO A 150 -14.13 -9.09 -15.91
C PRO A 150 -15.13 -8.62 -14.84
N LYS A 151 -14.93 -9.05 -13.57
CA LYS A 151 -15.76 -8.63 -12.44
C LYS A 151 -15.29 -7.34 -11.76
N GLU A 152 -14.06 -6.91 -12.03
CA GLU A 152 -13.45 -5.67 -11.52
C GLU A 152 -13.76 -4.49 -12.44
N ALA A 153 -13.70 -4.70 -13.76
CA ALA A 153 -13.83 -3.66 -14.77
C ALA A 153 -15.07 -2.75 -14.62
N PRO A 154 -16.28 -3.25 -14.28
CA PRO A 154 -17.43 -2.39 -14.07
C PRO A 154 -17.26 -1.41 -12.90
N ALA A 155 -16.57 -1.83 -11.83
CA ALA A 155 -16.34 -0.97 -10.67
C ALA A 155 -15.37 0.17 -11.03
N VAL A 156 -14.31 -0.13 -11.78
CA VAL A 156 -13.34 0.87 -12.28
C VAL A 156 -14.02 1.86 -13.23
N ALA A 157 -14.90 1.40 -14.12
CA ALA A 157 -15.58 2.26 -15.10
C ALA A 157 -16.65 3.20 -14.49
N GLN A 158 -17.09 2.93 -13.25
CA GLN A 158 -18.09 3.72 -12.53
C GLN A 158 -17.49 4.71 -11.53
N SER A 159 -16.17 4.66 -11.34
CA SER A 159 -15.40 5.49 -10.41
C SER A 159 -14.91 6.79 -11.06
#